data_AF-A0A2S3YI21-F1
#
_entry.id   AF-A0A2S3YI21-F1
#
_cell.length_a   1.000
_cell.length_b   1.000
_cell.length_c   1.000
_cell.angle_alpha   90.00
_cell.angle_beta   90.00
_cell.angle_gamma   90.00
#
_symmetry.space_group_name_H-M   'P 1'
#
loop_
_entity.id
_entity.type
_entity.pdbx_description
1 polymer ?
#
loop_
_entity_poly.entity_id
_entity_poly.type
_entity_poly.pdbx_seq_one_letter_code
_entity_poly.pdbx_strand_id
1 'polypeptide(L)' 'MKKQTIEFAGEAVGALIPDNGQLRFVAVKYSVWSLDGRIFATSDEALRAVASLHVLRQREPVGAGPVPTGGSETMVSAC' A
#
# COMPACT_ATOMS: atom_id res chain seq x y z
N MET A 1 17.43 -21.50 -8.01
CA MET A 1 16.78 -21.06 -6.75
C MET A 1 15.68 -20.07 -7.10
N LYS A 2 14.47 -20.17 -6.52
CA LYS A 2 13.31 -19.36 -6.91
C LYS A 2 13.19 -18.13 -5.99
N LYS A 3 13.35 -16.94 -6.57
CA LYS A 3 12.94 -15.66 -5.95
C LYS A 3 11.46 -15.71 -5.60
N GLN A 4 11.09 -15.18 -4.44
CA GLN A 4 9.70 -15.23 -3.97
C GLN A 4 9.10 -13.84 -4.11
N THR A 5 8.25 -13.65 -5.11
CA THR A 5 7.53 -12.38 -5.30
C THR A 5 6.48 -12.26 -4.21
N ILE A 6 6.39 -11.08 -3.59
CA ILE A 6 5.34 -10.73 -2.65
C ILE A 6 4.32 -9.87 -3.38
N GLU A 7 3.15 -10.45 -3.59
CA GLU A 7 1.98 -9.81 -4.16
C GLU A 7 1.00 -9.51 -3.02
N PHE A 8 0.52 -8.27 -2.93
CA PHE A 8 -0.44 -7.84 -1.93
C PHE A 8 -1.61 -7.14 -2.63
N ALA A 9 -2.84 -7.56 -2.32
CA ALA A 9 -4.07 -7.08 -2.97
C ALA A 9 -4.08 -7.19 -4.51
N GLY A 10 -3.43 -8.23 -5.06
CA GLY A 10 -3.34 -8.43 -6.51
C GLY A 10 -2.25 -7.60 -7.19
N GLU A 11 -1.39 -6.93 -6.43
CA GLU A 11 -0.31 -6.12 -6.94
C GLU A 11 1.05 -6.58 -6.42
N ALA A 12 2.04 -6.69 -7.31
CA ALA A 12 3.42 -7.00 -6.93
C ALA A 12 4.03 -5.80 -6.20
N VAL A 13 4.14 -5.91 -4.88
CA VAL A 13 4.64 -4.83 -4.02
C VAL A 13 6.14 -4.95 -3.74
N GLY A 14 6.68 -6.18 -3.78
CA GLY A 14 8.11 -6.42 -3.58
C GLY A 14 8.54 -7.83 -3.92
N ALA A 15 9.83 -8.10 -3.78
CA ALA A 15 10.41 -9.42 -3.95
C ALA A 15 11.29 -9.78 -2.75
N LEU A 16 11.20 -11.03 -2.31
CA LEU A 16 12.12 -11.62 -1.35
C LEU A 16 13.22 -12.36 -2.09
N ILE A 17 14.45 -11.93 -1.82
CA ILE A 17 15.67 -12.54 -2.32
C ILE A 17 16.30 -13.33 -1.17
N PRO A 18 16.38 -14.66 -1.26
CA PRO A 18 17.14 -15.45 -0.31
C PRO A 18 18.64 -15.16 -0.48
N ASP A 19 19.28 -14.75 0.61
CA ASP A 19 20.69 -14.42 0.74
C ASP A 19 21.24 -15.11 1.99
N ASN A 20 22.08 -16.15 1.81
CA ASN A 20 22.77 -16.84 2.91
C ASN A 20 21.90 -17.30 4.11
N GLY A 21 20.64 -17.68 3.87
CA GLY A 21 19.69 -18.11 4.92
C GLY A 21 18.82 -16.97 5.48
N GLN A 22 18.96 -15.78 4.92
CA GLN A 22 18.19 -14.58 5.22
C GLN A 22 17.36 -14.19 3.98
N LEU A 23 16.19 -13.57 4.17
CA LEU A 23 15.37 -13.11 3.06
C LEU A 23 15.40 -11.59 3.00
N ARG A 24 16.09 -11.04 2.00
CA ARG A 24 16.11 -9.59 1.76
C ARG A 24 14.86 -9.17 1.01
N PHE A 25 14.12 -8.22 1.57
CA PHE A 25 13.00 -7.59 0.90
C PHE A 25 13.48 -6.44 0.01
N VAL A 26 13.08 -6.48 -1.26
CA VAL A 26 13.33 -5.43 -2.24
C VAL A 26 11.99 -4.82 -2.59
N ALA A 27 11.80 -3.56 -2.19
CA ALA A 27 10.60 -2.83 -2.51
C ALA A 27 10.63 -2.39 -3.98
N VAL A 28 9.56 -2.67 -4.72
CA VAL A 28 9.38 -2.12 -6.08
C VAL A 28 8.40 -0.95 -6.11
N LYS A 29 7.71 -0.70 -4.98
CA LYS A 29 6.69 0.34 -4.86
C LYS A 29 6.93 1.23 -3.64
N TYR A 30 6.66 2.53 -3.79
CA TYR A 30 6.73 3.54 -2.72
C TYR A 30 5.90 3.15 -1.48
N SER A 31 4.85 2.35 -1.66
CA SER A 31 3.99 1.87 -0.57
C SER A 31 4.71 1.07 0.50
N VAL A 32 5.77 0.37 0.10
CA VAL A 32 6.51 -0.55 0.96
C VAL A 32 7.98 -0.15 1.06
N TRP A 33 8.32 1.08 0.69
CA TRP A 33 9.71 1.55 0.69
C TRP A 33 10.34 1.51 2.09
N SER A 34 9.51 1.67 3.13
CA SER A 34 9.95 1.49 4.51
C SER A 34 10.49 0.08 4.80
N LEU A 35 10.07 -0.94 4.04
CA LEU A 35 10.53 -2.33 4.18
C LEU A 35 11.72 -2.64 3.27
N ASP A 36 12.11 -1.72 2.39
CA ASP A 36 13.23 -1.92 1.48
C ASP A 36 14.54 -2.17 2.23
N GLY A 37 15.30 -3.15 1.76
CA GLY A 37 16.58 -3.53 2.36
C GLY A 37 16.47 -4.26 3.69
N ARG A 38 15.26 -4.43 4.25
CA ARG A 38 15.08 -5.24 5.46
C ARG A 38 15.33 -6.71 5.17
N ILE A 39 15.88 -7.34 6.18
CA ILE A 39 16.10 -8.78 6.21
C ILE A 39 15.00 -9.40 7.07
N PHE A 40 14.38 -10.45 6.56
CA PHE A 40 13.41 -11.27 7.26
C PHE A 40 13.93 -12.70 7.39
N ALA A 41 13.57 -13.38 8.48
CA ALA A 41 13.91 -14.78 8.65
C ALA A 41 13.02 -15.69 7.77
N THR A 42 11.77 -15.27 7.53
CA THR A 42 10.79 -16.03 6.75
C THR A 42 9.93 -15.13 5.86
N SER A 43 9.34 -15.72 4.82
CA SER A 43 8.41 -15.03 3.92
C SER A 43 7.12 -14.58 4.59
N ASP A 44 6.67 -15.30 5.63
CA ASP A 44 5.48 -14.96 6.42
C ASP A 44 5.69 -13.65 7.20
N GLU A 45 6.88 -13.47 7.77
CA GLU A 45 7.27 -12.26 8.50
C GLU A 45 7.25 -11.02 7.58
N ALA A 46 7.81 -11.16 6.38
CA ALA A 46 7.79 -10.09 5.38
C ALA A 46 6.36 -9.76 4.92
N LEU A 47 5.52 -10.78 4.70
CA LEU A 47 4.12 -10.60 4.33
C LEU A 47 3.34 -9.84 5.42
N ARG A 48 3.55 -10.19 6.70
CA ARG A 48 2.95 -9.48 7.83
C ARG A 48 3.38 -8.03 7.88
N ALA A 49 4.67 -7.75 7.69
CA ALA A 49 5.17 -6.38 7.67
C ALA A 49 4.55 -5.55 6.55
N VAL A 50 4.43 -6.12 5.35
CA VAL A 50 3.73 -5.50 4.20
C VAL A 50 2.25 -5.26 4.51
N ALA A 51 1.58 -6.25 5.11
CA ALA A 51 0.17 -6.16 5.49
C ALA A 51 -0.06 -5.06 6.53
N SER A 52 0.81 -4.93 7.54
CA SER A 52 0.73 -3.87 8.56
C SER A 52 0.88 -2.48 7.95
N LEU A 53 1.78 -2.28 6.97
CA LEU A 53 1.91 -1.00 6.26
C LEU A 53 0.69 -0.68 5.41
N HIS A 54 0.11 -1.68 4.73
CA HIS A 54 -1.10 -1.47 3.94
C HIS A 54 -2.30 -1.18 4.84
N VAL A 55 -2.49 -1.88 5.96
CA VAL A 55 -3.57 -1.60 6.93
C VAL A 55 -3.49 -0.17 7.48
N LEU A 56 -2.29 0.33 7.80
CA LEU A 56 -2.13 1.73 8.22
C LEU A 56 -2.55 2.71 7.13
N ARG A 57 -2.26 2.41 5.86
CA ARG A 57 -2.56 3.30 4.73
C ARG A 57 -4.01 3.18 4.25
N GLN A 58 -4.63 2.01 4.35
CA GLN A 58 -6.05 1.78 4.02
C GLN A 58 -7.02 2.50 4.98
N ARG A 59 -6.51 3.01 6.10
CA ARG A 59 -7.26 3.89 7.00
C ARG A 59 -7.40 5.34 6.50
N GLU A 60 -6.70 5.71 5.44
CA GLU A 60 -7.10 6.88 4.64
C GLU A 60 -8.22 6.43 3.70
N PRO A 61 -9.45 6.94 3.84
CA PRO A 61 -10.54 6.60 2.94
C PRO A 61 -10.23 7.19 1.56
N VAL A 62 -9.66 6.37 0.68
CA VAL A 62 -9.76 6.60 -0.76
C VAL A 62 -11.22 6.38 -1.16
N GLY A 63 -12.01 7.44 -1.01
CA GLY A 63 -13.46 7.38 -1.19
C GLY A 63 -14.24 8.66 -0.89
N ALA A 64 -13.60 9.74 -0.43
CA ALA A 64 -14.19 11.08 -0.52
C ALA A 64 -13.70 11.73 -1.83
N GLY A 65 -14.34 11.36 -2.95
CA GLY A 65 -14.28 12.22 -4.14
C GLY A 65 -14.77 13.63 -3.78
N PRO A 66 -14.32 14.68 -4.48
CA PRO A 66 -14.78 16.03 -4.20
C PRO A 66 -16.31 16.05 -4.39
N VAL A 67 -17.04 16.38 -3.32
CA VAL A 67 -18.45 16.75 -3.44
C VAL A 67 -18.51 18.00 -4.33
N PRO A 68 -19.15 17.96 -5.51
CA PRO A 68 -19.46 19.21 -6.18
C PRO A 68 -20.52 19.91 -5.32
N THR A 69 -20.09 20.96 -4.63
CA THR A 69 -20.97 22.00 -4.09
C THR A 69 -21.66 22.67 -5.28
N GLY A 70 -22.72 22.04 -5.77
CA GLY A 70 -23.69 22.66 -6.67
C GLY A 70 -24.64 23.51 -5.84
N GLY A 71 -24.19 24.71 -5.47
CA GLY A 71 -25.10 25.76 -5.01
C GLY A 71 -25.99 26.16 -6.18
N SER A 72 -27.21 25.61 -6.22
CA SER A 72 -28.29 26.19 -7.03
C SER A 72 -28.86 27.37 -6.26
N GLU A 73 -28.08 28.45 -6.26
CA GLU A 73 -28.52 29.79 -5.94
C GLU A 73 -29.43 30.28 -7.09
N THR A 74 -30.74 30.29 -6.87
CA THR A 74 -31.59 31.38 -7.37
C THR A 74 -32.82 31.52 -6.46
N MET A 75 -32.62 32.17 -5.32
CA MET A 75 -33.68 32.95 -4.69
C MET A 75 -33.50 34.40 -5.16
N VAL A 76 -34.30 34.81 -6.15
CA VAL A 76 -34.65 36.22 -6.34
C VAL A 76 -36.18 36.26 -6.21
N SER A 77 -36.66 36.57 -5.01
CA SER A 77 -36.98 37.92 -4.54
C SER A 77 -38.18 38.51 -5.28
N ALA A 78 -39.23 38.73 -4.50
CA ALA A 78 -40.55 39.22 -4.88
C ALA A 78 -40.53 40.64 -5.47
N CYS A 79 -41.45 40.89 -6.41
CA CYS A 79 -42.31 42.07 -6.53
C CYS A 79 -43.57 41.66 -7.32
#